data_AF-A0A965ZBA9-F1
#
_entry.id   AF-A0A965ZBA9-F1
#
_cell.length_a   1.000
_cell.length_b   1.000
_cell.length_c   1.000
_cell.angle_alpha   90.00
_cell.angle_beta   90.00
_cell.angle_gamma   90.00
#
_symmetry.space_group_name_H-M   'P 1'
#
loop_
_entity.id
_entity.type
_entity.pdbx_description
1 polymer ?
#
loop_
_entity_poly.entity_id
_entity_poly.type
_entity_poly.pdbx_seq_one_letter_code
_entity_poly.pdbx_strand_id
1 'polypeptide(L)'
;SLKQPYYYVNVTSRHNPEAAPEGHENLFILVPVPDLRFKPDWSDAEEIADNVIQDLSQRVGFDIPKNMVSRTVLAPPQWEKMLNLYRGSGLGLGHSLRQIGYWRPKNKDEKYNNLFYVGSSTVPGTGLPMAVISSKLCAERILHDYGSVSE
;
A
#
# COMPACT_ATOMS: atom_id res chain seq x y z
N SER A 1 -11.66 11.03 -13.06
CA SER A 1 -10.70 11.07 -14.19
C SER A 1 -9.29 11.12 -13.61
N LEU A 2 -8.30 10.43 -14.19
CA LEU A 2 -6.90 10.53 -13.72
C LEU A 2 -6.25 11.89 -14.04
N LYS A 3 -6.91 12.73 -14.84
CA LYS A 3 -6.50 14.13 -15.05
C LYS A 3 -6.73 15.04 -13.84
N GLN A 4 -7.69 14.67 -12.97
CA GLN A 4 -8.03 15.38 -11.74
C GLN A 4 -8.48 14.35 -10.70
N PRO A 5 -7.54 13.55 -10.15
CA PRO A 5 -7.89 12.51 -9.19
C PRO A 5 -8.09 13.10 -7.80
N TYR A 6 -8.78 12.35 -6.93
CA TYR A 6 -8.70 12.60 -5.49
C TYR A 6 -7.33 12.15 -4.98
N TYR A 7 -6.80 12.83 -3.97
CA TYR A 7 -5.53 12.46 -3.37
C TYR A 7 -5.50 12.83 -1.89
N TYR A 8 -4.64 12.13 -1.16
CA TYR A 8 -4.30 12.37 0.24
C TYR A 8 -2.88 12.92 0.31
N VAL A 9 -2.64 13.88 1.21
CA VAL A 9 -1.30 14.46 1.45
C VAL A 9 -0.95 14.29 2.93
N ASN A 10 0.26 13.81 3.19
CA ASN A 10 0.86 13.75 4.51
C ASN A 10 2.19 14.52 4.48
N VAL A 11 2.45 15.32 5.51
CA VAL A 11 3.71 16.02 5.71
C VAL A 11 4.28 15.59 7.06
N THR A 12 5.11 14.53 7.06
CA THR A 12 5.58 13.94 8.32
C THR A 12 6.64 14.80 9.01
N SER A 13 7.36 15.64 8.26
CA SER A 13 8.36 16.57 8.78
C SER A 13 7.80 17.60 9.76
N ARG A 14 6.48 17.87 9.73
CA ARG A 14 5.80 18.73 10.70
C ARG A 14 5.83 18.18 12.13
N HIS A 15 5.99 16.86 12.27
CA HIS A 15 6.01 16.16 13.56
C HIS A 15 7.28 15.34 13.79
N ASN A 16 8.08 15.13 12.74
CA ASN A 16 9.35 14.43 12.81
C ASN A 16 10.44 15.24 12.08
N PRO A 17 11.25 16.06 12.79
CA PRO A 17 12.28 16.88 12.18
C PRO A 17 13.33 16.11 11.37
N GLU A 18 13.54 14.82 11.64
CA GLU A 18 14.49 13.99 10.88
C GLU A 18 13.95 13.56 9.51
N ALA A 19 12.65 13.78 9.24
CA ALA A 19 12.00 13.35 8.02
C ALA A 19 12.27 14.28 6.80
N ALA A 20 12.88 15.44 7.03
CA ALA A 20 13.34 16.36 5.98
C ALA A 20 14.55 17.18 6.46
N PRO A 21 15.42 17.67 5.54
CA PRO A 21 16.47 18.62 5.90
C PRO A 21 15.91 19.90 6.53
N GLU A 22 16.74 20.64 7.26
CA GLU A 22 16.37 21.94 7.80
C GLU A 22 15.86 22.88 6.69
N GLY A 23 14.76 23.58 6.96
CA GLY A 23 14.10 24.48 6.00
C GLY A 23 13.29 23.76 4.90
N HIS A 24 13.14 22.43 4.95
CA HIS A 24 12.40 21.65 3.95
C HIS A 24 11.21 20.89 4.57
N GLU A 25 10.27 20.48 3.72
CA GLU A 25 9.17 19.60 4.08
C GLU A 25 9.15 18.35 3.18
N ASN A 26 8.68 17.21 3.72
CA ASN A 26 8.53 15.98 2.96
C ASN A 26 7.05 15.66 2.68
N LEU A 27 6.64 15.84 1.43
CA LEU A 27 5.27 15.57 1.02
C LEU A 27 5.16 14.10 0.57
N PHE A 28 4.30 13.33 1.24
CA PHE A 28 3.82 12.04 0.77
C PHE A 28 2.41 12.20 0.21
N ILE A 29 2.26 11.95 -1.09
CA ILE A 29 0.99 12.11 -1.81
C ILE A 29 0.51 10.74 -2.26
N LEU A 30 -0.70 10.35 -1.84
CA LEU A 30 -1.34 9.09 -2.20
C LEU A 30 -2.53 9.33 -3.11
N VAL A 31 -2.51 8.72 -4.29
CA VAL A 31 -3.57 8.83 -5.30
C VAL A 31 -4.23 7.46 -5.50
N PRO A 32 -5.54 7.30 -5.22
CA PRO A 32 -6.26 6.07 -5.53
C PRO A 32 -6.33 5.87 -7.05
N VAL A 33 -5.82 4.73 -7.52
CA VAL A 33 -5.74 4.38 -8.94
C VAL A 33 -6.20 2.96 -9.22
N PRO A 34 -6.65 2.66 -10.46
CA PRO A 34 -6.85 1.28 -10.89
C PRO A 34 -5.55 0.47 -10.83
N ASP A 35 -5.65 -0.84 -10.65
CA ASP A 35 -4.50 -1.73 -10.73
C ASP A 35 -4.22 -2.19 -12.17
N LEU A 36 -3.20 -3.03 -12.37
CA LEU A 36 -2.73 -3.46 -13.68
C LEU A 36 -3.75 -4.25 -14.52
N ARG A 37 -4.88 -4.68 -13.94
CA ARG A 37 -5.98 -5.29 -14.73
C ARG A 37 -6.71 -4.27 -15.59
N PHE A 38 -6.91 -3.09 -15.02
CA PHE A 38 -7.79 -2.07 -15.59
C PHE A 38 -6.99 -0.96 -16.27
N LYS A 39 -5.74 -0.78 -15.86
CA LYS A 39 -4.77 0.11 -16.52
C LYS A 39 -3.41 -0.58 -16.59
N PRO A 40 -3.11 -1.30 -17.68
CA PRO A 40 -1.84 -2.02 -17.84
C PRO A 40 -0.68 -1.09 -18.20
N ASP A 41 -0.95 0.00 -18.92
CA ASP A 41 0.06 1.01 -19.27
C ASP A 41 0.02 2.20 -18.30
N TRP A 42 1.20 2.56 -17.79
CA TRP A 42 1.46 3.63 -16.82
C TRP A 42 2.51 4.63 -17.34
N SER A 43 2.68 4.71 -18.66
CA SER A 43 3.52 5.71 -19.32
C SER A 43 3.16 7.17 -18.98
N ASP A 44 1.91 7.42 -18.55
CA ASP A 44 1.36 8.70 -18.11
C ASP A 44 1.52 8.99 -16.61
N ALA A 45 2.25 8.17 -15.84
CA ALA A 45 2.36 8.32 -14.39
C ALA A 45 2.93 9.68 -13.95
N GLU A 46 3.94 10.20 -14.66
CA GLU A 46 4.52 11.52 -14.39
C GLU A 46 3.51 12.65 -14.68
N GLU A 47 2.74 12.55 -15.78
CA GLU A 47 1.69 13.54 -16.10
C GLU A 47 0.60 13.56 -15.02
N ILE A 48 0.21 12.39 -14.50
CA ILE A 48 -0.76 12.30 -13.39
C ILE A 48 -0.19 12.97 -12.13
N ALA A 49 1.10 12.72 -11.83
CA ALA A 49 1.75 13.34 -10.68
C ALA A 49 1.84 14.87 -10.84
N ASP A 50 2.21 15.37 -12.02
CA ASP A 50 2.28 16.80 -12.32
C ASP A 50 0.92 17.48 -12.14
N ASN A 51 -0.16 16.86 -12.62
CA ASN A 51 -1.53 17.37 -12.43
C ASN A 51 -1.90 17.47 -10.94
N VAL A 52 -1.54 16.46 -10.14
CA VAL A 52 -1.80 16.46 -8.69
C VAL A 52 -0.97 17.53 -7.97
N ILE A 53 0.31 17.65 -8.29
CA ILE A 53 1.20 18.65 -7.69
C ILE A 53 0.75 20.06 -8.05
N GLN A 54 0.32 20.28 -9.29
CA GLN A 54 -0.17 21.58 -9.75
C GLN A 54 -1.48 21.97 -9.07
N ASP A 55 -2.42 21.03 -8.92
CA ASP A 55 -3.67 21.25 -8.19
C ASP A 55 -3.41 21.51 -6.70
N LEU A 56 -2.51 20.74 -6.06
CA LEU A 56 -2.11 20.97 -4.68
C LEU A 56 -1.49 22.36 -4.49
N SER A 57 -0.54 22.73 -5.37
CA SER A 57 0.14 24.03 -5.38
C SER A 57 -0.85 25.19 -5.42
N GLN A 58 -1.87 25.10 -6.27
CA GLN A 58 -2.94 26.10 -6.35
C GLN A 58 -3.78 26.15 -5.06
N ARG A 59 -4.12 25.00 -4.49
CA ARG A 59 -4.93 24.92 -3.26
C ARG A 59 -4.23 25.51 -2.04
N VAL A 60 -2.92 25.32 -1.92
CA VAL A 60 -2.15 25.81 -0.77
C VAL A 60 -1.55 27.21 -1.01
N GLY A 61 -1.63 27.74 -2.22
CA GLY A 61 -1.06 29.05 -2.56
C GLY A 61 0.47 29.08 -2.52
N PHE A 62 1.13 27.94 -2.77
CA PHE A 62 2.59 27.81 -2.76
C PHE A 62 3.07 27.13 -4.04
N ASP A 63 4.10 27.68 -4.68
CA ASP A 63 4.68 27.15 -5.92
C ASP A 63 5.55 25.91 -5.63
N ILE A 64 4.89 24.77 -5.42
CA ILE A 64 5.54 23.49 -5.13
C ILE A 64 6.50 23.09 -6.27
N PRO A 65 6.11 23.14 -7.56
CA PRO A 65 6.99 22.76 -8.66
C PRO A 65 8.33 23.52 -8.65
N LYS A 66 8.32 24.82 -8.38
CA LYS A 66 9.53 25.65 -8.36
C LYS A 66 10.44 25.41 -7.15
N ASN A 67 9.88 24.92 -6.05
CA ASN A 67 10.61 24.69 -4.79
C ASN A 67 10.89 23.19 -4.54
N MET A 68 10.67 22.33 -5.54
CA MET A 68 10.86 20.90 -5.43
C MET A 68 12.34 20.53 -5.55
N VAL A 69 12.92 19.97 -4.48
CA VAL A 69 14.32 19.54 -4.46
C VAL A 69 14.49 18.13 -5.02
N SER A 70 13.56 17.24 -4.73
CA SER A 70 13.55 15.85 -5.20
C SER A 70 12.12 15.34 -5.31
N ARG A 71 11.90 14.39 -6.22
CA ARG A 71 10.63 13.68 -6.37
C ARG A 71 10.85 12.21 -6.66
N THR A 72 9.90 11.40 -6.25
CA THR A 72 9.83 9.99 -6.63
C THR A 72 8.37 9.64 -6.89
N VAL A 73 8.09 9.18 -8.11
CA VAL A 73 6.76 8.74 -8.53
C VAL A 73 6.77 7.22 -8.59
N LEU A 74 5.87 6.58 -7.83
CA LEU A 74 5.69 5.13 -7.84
C LEU A 74 4.28 4.81 -8.31
N ALA A 75 4.17 4.12 -9.44
CA ALA A 75 2.92 3.62 -9.98
C ALA A 75 2.79 2.10 -9.74
N PRO A 76 1.64 1.48 -10.05
CA PRO A 76 1.41 0.05 -9.83
C PRO A 76 2.50 -0.89 -10.39
N PRO A 77 3.12 -0.67 -11.58
CA PRO A 77 4.22 -1.53 -12.05
C PRO A 77 5.45 -1.51 -11.13
N GLN A 78 5.80 -0.34 -10.59
CA GLN A 78 6.91 -0.21 -9.63
C GLN A 78 6.58 -0.95 -8.34
N TRP A 79 5.35 -0.84 -7.84
CA TRP A 79 4.89 -1.54 -6.65
C TRP A 79 4.88 -3.06 -6.82
N GLU A 80 4.41 -3.55 -7.98
CA GLU A 80 4.48 -4.97 -8.32
C GLU A 80 5.92 -5.48 -8.27
N LYS A 81 6.85 -4.77 -8.91
CA LYS A 81 8.27 -5.16 -8.96
C LYS A 81 8.97 -5.07 -7.60
N MET A 82 8.72 -4.01 -6.83
CA MET A 82 9.41 -3.75 -5.56
C MET A 82 8.92 -4.63 -4.42
N LEU A 83 7.62 -4.93 -4.38
CA LEU A 83 6.96 -5.54 -3.23
C LEU A 83 6.30 -6.88 -3.57
N ASN A 84 6.49 -7.40 -4.80
CA ASN A 84 5.85 -8.61 -5.30
C ASN A 84 4.31 -8.56 -5.15
N LEU A 85 3.73 -7.37 -5.34
CA LEU A 85 2.30 -7.16 -5.22
C LEU A 85 1.59 -7.61 -6.48
N TYR A 86 0.74 -8.63 -6.36
CA TYR A 86 -0.05 -9.12 -7.49
C TYR A 86 -0.81 -7.97 -8.16
N ARG A 87 -0.51 -7.73 -9.45
CA ARG A 87 -1.11 -6.66 -10.28
C ARG A 87 -0.84 -5.25 -9.76
N GLY A 88 0.18 -5.06 -8.94
CA GLY A 88 0.52 -3.77 -8.33
C GLY A 88 -0.48 -3.27 -7.28
N SER A 89 -1.37 -4.14 -6.77
CA SER A 89 -2.37 -3.74 -5.76
C SER A 89 -1.74 -3.59 -4.37
N GLY A 90 -1.58 -2.35 -3.89
CA GLY A 90 -1.08 -2.08 -2.54
C GLY A 90 -2.01 -2.47 -1.39
N LEU A 91 -3.26 -2.83 -1.70
CA LEU A 91 -4.27 -3.24 -0.71
C LEU A 91 -4.61 -4.74 -0.81
N GLY A 92 -3.85 -5.51 -1.62
CA GLY A 92 -4.08 -6.94 -1.77
C GLY A 92 -5.46 -7.25 -2.38
N LEU A 93 -6.18 -8.20 -1.77
CA LEU A 93 -7.54 -8.57 -2.18
C LEU A 93 -8.52 -7.42 -1.89
N GLY A 94 -9.38 -7.12 -2.87
CA GLY A 94 -10.41 -6.09 -2.74
C GLY A 94 -11.58 -6.51 -1.85
N HIS A 95 -12.57 -5.61 -1.74
CA HIS A 95 -13.76 -5.79 -0.90
C HIS A 95 -14.97 -6.34 -1.68
N SER A 96 -14.73 -7.19 -2.68
CA SER A 96 -15.82 -7.89 -3.35
C SER A 96 -16.35 -9.03 -2.47
N LEU A 97 -17.63 -9.41 -2.62
CA LEU A 97 -18.25 -10.48 -1.82
C LEU A 97 -17.45 -11.80 -1.87
N ARG A 98 -16.77 -12.09 -2.98
CA ARG A 98 -15.94 -13.28 -3.18
C ARG A 98 -14.53 -13.16 -2.61
N GLN A 99 -14.16 -12.03 -2.01
CA GLN A 99 -12.82 -11.75 -1.49
C GLN A 99 -12.81 -11.39 0.01
N ILE A 100 -13.97 -11.43 0.66
CA ILE A 100 -14.16 -11.08 2.07
C ILE A 100 -14.78 -12.23 2.86
N GLY A 101 -14.73 -12.11 4.19
CA GLY A 101 -15.35 -13.06 5.11
C GLY A 101 -14.89 -14.49 4.86
N TYR A 102 -15.85 -15.41 4.74
CA TYR A 102 -15.59 -16.84 4.52
C TYR A 102 -14.76 -17.13 3.26
N TRP A 103 -14.89 -16.30 2.22
CA TRP A 103 -14.19 -16.49 0.94
C TRP A 103 -12.76 -15.95 0.93
N ARG A 104 -12.34 -15.29 2.01
CA ARG A 104 -10.96 -14.81 2.12
C ARG A 104 -10.02 -16.00 2.39
N PRO A 105 -8.84 -16.08 1.73
CA PRO A 105 -7.88 -17.15 1.98
C PRO A 105 -7.51 -17.28 3.46
N LYS A 106 -7.49 -18.53 3.97
CA LYS A 106 -7.15 -18.85 5.36
C LYS A 106 -5.64 -18.72 5.59
N ASN A 107 -5.23 -18.65 6.86
CA ASN A 107 -3.80 -18.65 7.21
C ASN A 107 -3.13 -20.03 7.16
N LYS A 108 -3.86 -21.09 6.78
CA LYS A 108 -3.34 -22.45 6.63
C LYS A 108 -3.73 -22.96 5.24
N ASP A 109 -2.79 -23.61 4.58
CA ASP A 109 -3.01 -24.18 3.26
C ASP A 109 -4.01 -25.35 3.30
N GLU A 110 -4.79 -25.49 2.24
CA GLU A 110 -5.84 -26.50 2.12
C GLU A 110 -5.32 -27.89 1.73
N LYS A 111 -4.08 -27.98 1.23
CA LYS A 111 -3.45 -29.23 0.79
C LYS A 111 -2.21 -29.58 1.62
N TYR A 112 -1.39 -28.59 1.96
CA TYR A 112 -0.12 -28.76 2.66
C TYR A 112 -0.27 -28.43 4.14
N ASN A 113 -0.37 -29.46 4.98
CA ASN A 113 -0.68 -29.30 6.41
C ASN A 113 0.35 -28.49 7.21
N ASN A 114 1.57 -28.34 6.70
CA ASN A 114 2.68 -27.59 7.30
C ASN A 114 2.95 -26.24 6.62
N LEU A 115 2.04 -25.78 5.75
CA LEU A 115 2.16 -24.49 5.05
C LEU A 115 1.14 -23.48 5.60
N PHE A 116 1.63 -22.30 5.94
CA PHE A 116 0.84 -21.22 6.52
C PHE A 116 1.06 -19.90 5.78
N TYR A 117 0.03 -19.06 5.79
CA TYR A 117 0.00 -17.77 5.10
C TYR A 117 -0.27 -16.64 6.07
N VAL A 118 0.51 -15.57 5.95
CA VAL A 118 0.39 -14.36 6.77
C VAL A 118 0.32 -13.13 5.88
N GLY A 119 -0.42 -12.12 6.34
CA GLY A 119 -0.44 -10.79 5.74
C GLY A 119 -1.80 -10.39 5.19
N SER A 120 -1.79 -9.27 4.46
CA SER A 120 -2.99 -8.53 4.07
C SER A 120 -3.93 -9.29 3.14
N SER A 121 -3.47 -10.30 2.40
CA SER A 121 -4.30 -11.08 1.46
C SER A 121 -4.96 -12.31 2.09
N THR A 122 -4.76 -12.54 3.39
CA THR A 122 -5.36 -13.64 4.13
C THR A 122 -6.29 -13.15 5.23
N VAL A 123 -6.96 -14.07 5.93
CA VAL A 123 -7.71 -13.75 7.14
C VAL A 123 -6.80 -13.00 8.14
N PRO A 124 -7.27 -11.88 8.72
CA PRO A 124 -8.64 -11.35 8.66
C PRO A 124 -8.92 -10.36 7.51
N GLY A 125 -7.90 -9.69 6.95
CA GLY A 125 -8.18 -8.55 6.08
C GLY A 125 -6.94 -7.78 5.63
N THR A 126 -7.21 -6.71 4.90
CA THR A 126 -6.22 -5.75 4.42
C THR A 126 -5.92 -4.69 5.49
N GLY A 127 -4.70 -4.16 5.50
CA GLY A 127 -4.27 -3.06 6.35
C GLY A 127 -3.29 -3.50 7.44
N LEU A 128 -2.51 -2.56 7.97
CA LEU A 128 -1.46 -2.85 8.94
C LEU A 128 -1.98 -3.59 10.19
N PRO A 129 -3.08 -3.14 10.85
CA PRO A 129 -3.62 -3.87 12.00
C PRO A 129 -4.04 -5.29 11.64
N MET A 130 -4.63 -5.49 10.46
CA MET A 130 -5.09 -6.80 10.00
C MET A 130 -3.92 -7.73 9.67
N ALA A 131 -2.82 -7.21 9.11
CA ALA A 131 -1.61 -7.98 8.86
C ALA A 131 -0.96 -8.47 10.16
N VAL A 132 -0.96 -7.64 11.21
CA VAL A 132 -0.48 -8.05 12.55
C VAL A 132 -1.40 -9.08 13.19
N ILE A 133 -2.72 -8.93 13.07
CA ILE A 133 -3.65 -9.96 13.56
C ILE A 133 -3.48 -11.27 12.77
N SER A 134 -3.27 -11.18 11.47
CA SER A 134 -2.97 -12.34 10.61
C SER A 134 -1.73 -13.10 11.11
N SER A 135 -0.67 -12.41 11.54
CA SER A 135 0.54 -13.07 12.06
C SER A 135 0.27 -13.78 13.38
N LYS A 136 -0.48 -13.15 14.30
CA LYS A 136 -0.93 -13.77 15.55
C LYS A 136 -1.73 -15.04 15.28
N LEU A 137 -2.75 -14.95 14.42
CA LEU A 137 -3.60 -16.10 14.07
C LEU A 137 -2.82 -17.22 13.37
N CYS A 138 -1.78 -16.88 12.61
CA CYS A 138 -0.88 -17.87 12.01
C CYS A 138 -0.07 -18.60 13.11
N ALA A 139 0.55 -17.85 14.03
CA ALA A 139 1.33 -18.40 15.13
C ALA A 139 0.49 -19.30 16.05
N GLU A 140 -0.73 -18.88 16.41
CA GLU A 140 -1.65 -19.67 17.22
C GLU A 140 -1.99 -21.01 16.57
N ARG A 141 -2.17 -21.04 15.24
CA ARG A 141 -2.43 -22.30 14.51
C ARG A 141 -1.22 -23.22 14.47
N ILE A 142 -0.03 -22.67 14.28
CA ILE A 142 1.22 -23.44 14.32
C ILE A 142 1.38 -24.09 15.70
N LEU A 143 1.21 -23.32 16.77
CA LEU A 143 1.30 -23.83 18.15
C LEU A 143 0.21 -24.85 18.47
N HIS A 144 -1.00 -24.66 17.97
CA HIS A 144 -2.08 -25.63 18.12
C HIS A 144 -1.74 -26.97 17.42
N ASP A 145 -1.17 -26.93 16.22
CA ASP A 145 -0.93 -28.12 15.41
C ASP A 145 0.36 -28.87 15.81
N TYR A 146 1.37 -28.17 16.31
CA TYR A 146 2.71 -28.73 16.55
C TYR A 146 3.22 -28.57 17.99
N GLY A 147 2.49 -27.87 18.85
CA GLY A 147 2.95 -27.53 20.20
C GLY A 147 4.06 -26.47 20.21
N SER A 148 4.52 -26.11 21.41
CA SER A 148 5.73 -25.32 21.59
C SER A 148 6.96 -26.23 21.60
N VAL A 149 8.05 -25.78 20.99
CA VAL A 149 9.35 -26.41 21.21
C VAL A 149 9.77 -26.13 22.65
N SER A 150 9.77 -27.14 23.51
CA SER A 150 10.43 -27.08 24.81
C SER A 150 11.93 -27.28 24.60
N GLU A 151 12.75 -26.45 25.24
CA GLU A 151 14.21 -26.69 25.38
C GLU A 151 14.49 -28.01 26.11
#